data_AF-A0A1Y3AHX0-F1
#
_entry.id   AF-A0A1Y3AHX0-F1
#
_cell.length_a   1.000
_cell.length_b   1.000
_cell.length_c   1.000
_cell.angle_alpha   90.00
_cell.angle_beta   90.00
_cell.angle_gamma   90.00
#
_symmetry.space_group_name_H-M   'P 1'
#
loop_
_entity.id
_entity.type
_entity.pdbx_description
1 polymer ?
#
loop_
_entity_poly.entity_id
_entity_poly.type
_entity_poly.pdbx_seq_one_letter_code
_entity_poly.pdbx_strand_id
1 'polypeptide(L)' 'MDVYGLIGNPVGHSLSPPLHEAGYEALGLDARYVTFEPDADAAAAAITGAADLGVAGLNVT' A
#
# COMPACT_ATOMS: atom_id res chain seq x y z
N MET A 1 -2.66 12.45 7.66
CA MET A 1 -2.80 11.02 7.42
C MET A 1 -1.75 10.53 6.46
N ASP A 2 -0.90 9.60 6.90
CA ASP A 2 0.06 8.91 6.03
C ASP A 2 -0.63 7.77 5.26
N VAL A 3 -0.14 7.47 4.06
CA VAL A 3 -0.64 6.34 3.27
C VAL A 3 0.50 5.39 2.99
N TYR A 4 0.31 4.12 3.32
CA TYR A 4 1.19 3.01 3.00
C TYR A 4 0.46 2.04 2.08
N GLY A 5 1.17 1.09 1.49
CA GLY A 5 0.50 0.04 0.73
C GLY A 5 1.32 -1.17 0.36
N LEU A 6 0.69 -2.05 -0.41
CA LEU A 6 1.27 -3.24 -1.01
C LEU A 6 1.10 -3.15 -2.52
N ILE A 7 2.19 -3.28 -3.26
CA ILE A 7 2.17 -3.44 -4.72
C ILE A 7 2.51 -4.88 -5.10
N GLY A 8 1.72 -5.45 -6.01
CA GLY A 8 1.91 -6.80 -6.54
C GLY A 8 0.69 -7.21 -7.37
N ASN A 9 0.75 -8.34 -8.07
CA ASN A 9 -0.40 -8.83 -8.84
C ASN A 9 -0.42 -10.38 -8.86
N PRO A 10 -1.41 -11.04 -8.21
CA PRO A 10 -2.54 -10.49 -7.47
C PRO A 10 -2.21 -10.17 -6.00
N VAL A 11 -2.91 -9.19 -5.40
CA VAL A 11 -2.77 -8.79 -3.98
C VAL A 11 -4.08 -8.67 -3.22
N GLY A 12 -5.25 -8.83 -3.89
CA GLY A 12 -6.57 -8.73 -3.25
C GLY A 12 -6.83 -9.69 -2.07
N HIS A 13 -6.07 -10.78 -1.95
CA HIS A 13 -6.16 -11.73 -0.82
C HIS A 13 -5.16 -11.46 0.32
N SER A 14 -4.38 -10.39 0.21
CA SER A 14 -3.37 -10.07 1.21
C SER A 14 -4.00 -9.77 2.57
N LEU A 15 -3.37 -10.29 3.63
CA LEU A 15 -3.70 -9.95 5.01
C LEU A 15 -2.93 -8.71 5.50
N SER A 16 -2.08 -8.10 4.67
CA SER A 16 -1.37 -6.87 5.03
C SER A 16 -2.32 -5.71 5.39
N PRO A 17 -3.41 -5.42 4.64
CA PRO A 17 -4.32 -4.34 5.01
C PRO A 17 -4.92 -4.48 6.42
N PRO A 18 -5.60 -5.57 6.80
CA PRO A 18 -6.14 -5.68 8.15
C PRO A 18 -5.04 -5.74 9.24
N LEU A 19 -3.86 -6.29 8.93
CA LEU A 19 -2.73 -6.31 9.87
C LEU A 19 -2.22 -4.89 10.18
N HIS A 20 -1.97 -4.09 9.15
CA HIS A 20 -1.43 -2.74 9.31
C HIS A 20 -2.47 -1.77 9.87
N GLU A 21 -3.73 -1.82 9.41
CA GLU A 21 -4.80 -0.99 9.95
C GLU A 21 -5.02 -1.25 11.45
N ALA A 22 -5.03 -2.52 11.88
CA ALA A 22 -5.12 -2.86 13.30
C ALA A 22 -3.92 -2.35 14.11
N GLY A 23 -2.71 -2.40 13.55
CA GLY A 23 -1.51 -1.83 14.17
C GLY A 23 -1.58 -0.31 14.29
N TYR A 24 -2.07 0.39 13.26
CA TYR A 24 -2.26 1.83 13.28
C TYR A 24 -3.29 2.26 14.32
N GLU A 25 -4.43 1.57 14.38
CA GLU A 25 -5.47 1.82 15.38
C GLU A 25 -4.94 1.60 16.81
N ALA A 26 -4.26 0.48 17.06
CA ALA A 26 -3.70 0.17 18.38
C ALA A 26 -2.67 1.19 18.87
N LEU A 27 -1.97 1.87 17.94
CA LEU A 27 -0.95 2.87 18.24
C LEU A 27 -1.44 4.32 18.13
N GLY A 28 -2.69 4.54 17.74
CA GLY A 28 -3.24 5.88 17.51
C GLY A 28 -2.58 6.63 16.35
N LEU A 29 -2.11 5.90 15.32
CA LEU A 29 -1.47 6.47 14.14
C LEU A 29 -2.52 6.89 13.11
N ASP A 30 -2.44 8.14 12.65
CA ASP A 30 -3.26 8.65 11.55
C ASP A 30 -2.70 8.15 10.20
N ALA A 31 -2.95 6.88 9.88
CA ALA A 31 -2.44 6.23 8.67
C ALA A 31 -3.44 5.27 8.01
N ARG A 32 -3.26 5.01 6.72
CA ARG A 32 -4.00 4.00 5.94
C ARG A 32 -3.08 3.06 5.18
N TYR A 33 -3.57 1.86 4.91
CA TYR A 33 -2.89 0.84 4.12
C TYR A 33 -3.76 0.42 2.92
N VAL A 34 -3.24 0.58 1.69
CA VAL A 34 -3.96 0.27 0.44
C VAL A 34 -3.21 -0.75 -0.42
N THR A 35 -3.90 -1.36 -1.38
CA THR A 35 -3.29 -2.32 -2.33
C THR A 35 -3.27 -1.74 -3.75
N PHE A 36 -2.16 -1.94 -4.46
CA PHE A 36 -1.97 -1.59 -5.87
C PHE A 36 -1.76 -2.87 -6.66
N GLU A 37 -2.64 -3.12 -7.64
CA GLU A 37 -2.60 -4.30 -8.50
C GLU A 37 -2.43 -3.89 -9.98
N PRO A 38 -1.26 -3.32 -10.35
CA PRO A 38 -1.00 -2.94 -11.74
C PRO A 38 -0.77 -4.16 -12.63
N ASP A 39 -0.95 -3.99 -13.93
CA ASP A 39 -0.44 -4.94 -14.92
C ASP A 39 1.09 -5.07 -14.84
N ALA A 40 1.63 -6.19 -15.32
CA ALA A 40 3.05 -6.54 -15.17
C ALA A 40 4.00 -5.49 -15.75
N ASP A 41 3.61 -4.78 -16.81
CA ASP A 41 4.38 -3.72 -17.46
C ASP A 41 4.11 -2.31 -16.88
N ALA A 42 3.14 -2.18 -15.97
CA ALA A 42 2.73 -0.91 -15.37
C ALA A 42 3.29 -0.69 -13.95
N ALA A 43 4.04 -1.64 -13.39
CA ALA A 43 4.56 -1.55 -12.02
C ALA A 43 5.41 -0.28 -11.77
N ALA A 44 6.29 0.08 -12.71
CA ALA A 44 7.11 1.29 -12.58
C ALA A 44 6.27 2.57 -12.57
N ALA A 45 5.23 2.62 -13.40
CA ALA A 45 4.29 3.74 -13.43
C ALA A 45 3.48 3.83 -12.13
N ALA A 46 3.06 2.69 -11.58
CA ALA A 46 2.35 2.62 -10.30
C ALA A 46 3.21 3.11 -9.12
N ILE A 47 4.49 2.74 -9.07
CA ILE A 47 5.43 3.23 -8.04
C ILE A 47 5.62 4.74 -8.17
N THR A 48 5.80 5.25 -9.40
CA THR A 48 5.97 6.68 -9.65
C THR A 48 4.71 7.46 -9.24
N GLY A 49 3.54 6.99 -9.66
CA GLY A 49 2.26 7.59 -9.27
C GLY A 49 2.02 7.55 -7.76
N ALA A 50 2.39 6.46 -7.07
CA ALA A 50 2.30 6.37 -5.63
C ALA A 50 3.20 7.42 -4.94
N ALA A 51 4.44 7.61 -5.43
CA ALA A 51 5.34 8.63 -4.91
C ALA A 51 4.78 10.05 -5.15
N ASP A 52 4.28 10.34 -6.35
CA ASP A 52 3.69 11.64 -6.71
C ASP A 52 2.43 11.95 -5.88
N LEU A 53 1.66 10.93 -5.49
CA LEU A 53 0.49 11.04 -4.62
C LEU A 53 0.85 11.13 -3.12
N GLY A 54 2.13 11.01 -2.76
CA GLY A 54 2.59 11.10 -1.38
C GLY A 54 2.40 9.81 -0.56
N VAL A 55 2.38 8.63 -1.20
CA VAL A 55 2.43 7.35 -0.50
C VAL A 55 3.79 7.22 0.21
N ALA A 56 3.75 7.08 1.53
CA ALA A 56 4.91 7.10 2.41
C ALA A 56 5.76 5.82 2.31
N GLY A 57 5.18 4.70 1.86
CA GLY A 57 5.94 3.46 1.64
C GLY A 57 5.11 2.34 1.04
N LEU A 58 5.79 1.43 0.37
CA LEU A 58 5.21 0.25 -0.27
C LEU A 58 5.94 -1.03 0.15
N ASN A 59 5.19 -2.04 0.58
CA ASN A 59 5.64 -3.43 0.50
C ASN A 59 5.50 -3.92 -0.95
N VAL A 60 6.29 -4.93 -1.32
CA VAL A 60 6.32 -5.48 -2.69
C VAL A 60 6.18 -7.00 -2.63
N THR A 61 5.36 -7.58 -3.50
CA THR A 61 5.23 -9.03 -3.70
C THR A 61 4.96 -9.41 -5.15
#